data_AF-A0A6G1M3P8-F1
#
_entry.id   AF-A0A6G1M3P8-F1
#
_cell.length_a   1.000
_cell.length_b   1.000
_cell.length_c   1.000
_cell.angle_alpha   90.00
_cell.angle_beta   90.00
_cell.angle_gamma   90.00
#
_symmetry.space_group_name_H-M   'P 1'
#
loop_
_entity.id
_entity.type
_entity.pdbx_description
1 polymer ?
#
loop_
_entity_poly.entity_id
_entity_poly.type
_entity_poly.pdbx_seq_one_letter_code
_entity_poly.pdbx_strand_id
1 'polypeptide(L)'
;MSPPCPPSRPIFPPSTIPPSSNLLIKTLLTPITPQTLTLTTDITHLTKSFKTRYFRSKSGREASIWVCNRLKSIITENSNETGGGVINVNASVELFNHSWAQPSVIAKVVGGSDTVNTHPPIYFPRPRLILSSHIDSLNLYLPLFFPAPGANDDASGVAALISIFQIIISSNPPINFKNTLEFHFYSAEETGFWGSTDVFSSYNKMHRDIHSVLQFDMIGRIPLTNNKQKGSDNYDIQKRKGEIGIVNDFLDEGFKTYIKLIAGEYTGINTVDTYCGYACSDHASAIRYGYPGGLLTSGKLEDVMAREDDVSHTRYDTMDRLDLSLITEFVRFGVAWGVGLGVADISIDNRGGGRRGYLCDNGYPDGFMGGVRRFSVARAADPLGIGLWILLLVVMLGIARPWEEVPIIMKMGRMVRRGVRRGYEVLVRREEPD
;
A
#
# COMPACT_ATOMS: atom_id res chain seq x y z
N MET A 1 -4.89 -25.03 -21.96
CA MET A 1 -4.98 -23.66 -22.52
C MET A 1 -6.25 -23.05 -21.99
N SER A 2 -6.16 -22.26 -20.92
CA SER A 2 -7.29 -21.47 -20.44
C SER A 2 -7.56 -20.37 -21.47
N PRO A 3 -8.83 -20.09 -21.85
CA PRO A 3 -9.12 -19.07 -22.84
C PRO A 3 -8.56 -17.71 -22.36
N PRO A 4 -8.12 -16.82 -23.27
CA PRO A 4 -7.79 -15.46 -22.90
C PRO A 4 -9.06 -14.87 -22.28
N CYS A 5 -8.95 -14.39 -21.05
CA CYS A 5 -10.00 -13.68 -20.34
C CYS A 5 -9.90 -12.18 -20.69
N PRO A 6 -10.53 -11.63 -21.74
CA PRO A 6 -10.79 -10.21 -21.74
C PRO A 6 -12.09 -10.01 -20.95
N PRO A 7 -12.04 -9.61 -19.67
CA PRO A 7 -13.25 -9.08 -19.04
C PRO A 7 -13.79 -7.94 -19.91
N SER A 8 -15.10 -7.74 -19.92
CA SER A 8 -15.69 -6.54 -20.53
C SER A 8 -14.99 -5.32 -19.94
N ARG A 9 -14.37 -4.49 -20.80
CA ARG A 9 -13.69 -3.29 -20.34
C ARG A 9 -14.66 -2.45 -19.51
N PRO A 10 -14.24 -1.92 -18.34
CA PRO A 10 -15.06 -0.96 -17.62
C PRO A 10 -15.42 0.22 -18.53
N ILE A 11 -16.63 0.73 -18.38
CA ILE A 11 -17.04 1.94 -19.09
C ILE A 11 -16.83 3.10 -18.14
N PHE A 12 -15.80 3.90 -18.38
CA PHE A 12 -15.59 5.16 -17.69
C PHE A 12 -16.35 6.30 -18.40
N PRO A 13 -16.88 7.28 -17.66
CA PRO A 13 -17.50 8.46 -18.26
C PRO A 13 -16.51 9.17 -19.22
N PRO A 14 -16.84 9.33 -20.52
CA PRO A 14 -15.84 9.55 -21.56
C PRO A 14 -15.32 10.99 -21.69
N SER A 15 -15.96 11.99 -21.06
CA SER A 15 -15.52 13.38 -21.23
C SER A 15 -16.10 14.39 -20.25
N THR A 16 -17.25 14.10 -19.63
CA THR A 16 -17.90 15.05 -18.73
C THR A 16 -18.43 14.37 -17.48
N ILE A 17 -18.26 15.07 -16.36
CA ILE A 17 -18.84 14.68 -15.08
C ILE A 17 -20.23 15.32 -15.04
N PRO A 18 -21.29 14.56 -14.72
CA PRO A 18 -22.64 15.10 -14.68
C PRO A 18 -22.70 16.40 -13.83
N PRO A 19 -23.42 17.46 -14.27
CA PRO A 19 -23.41 18.75 -13.57
C PRO A 19 -23.80 18.67 -12.09
N SER A 20 -24.72 17.79 -11.72
CA SER A 20 -25.12 17.55 -10.33
C SER A 20 -24.00 16.94 -9.50
N SER A 21 -23.29 15.94 -10.03
CA SER A 21 -22.10 15.36 -9.43
C SER A 21 -20.98 16.40 -9.31
N ASN A 22 -20.83 17.26 -10.31
CA ASN A 22 -19.82 18.33 -10.30
C ASN A 22 -20.09 19.33 -9.16
N LEU A 23 -21.34 19.78 -8.99
CA LEU A 23 -21.71 20.68 -7.89
C LEU A 23 -21.44 20.03 -6.53
N LEU A 24 -21.86 18.77 -6.33
CA LEU A 24 -21.61 18.03 -5.10
C LEU A 24 -20.11 17.94 -4.78
N ILE A 25 -19.29 17.55 -5.77
CA ILE A 25 -17.84 17.46 -5.61
C ILE A 25 -17.27 18.82 -5.23
N LYS A 26 -17.60 19.90 -5.96
CA LYS A 26 -17.10 21.25 -5.66
C LYS A 26 -17.46 21.71 -4.25
N THR A 27 -18.67 21.41 -3.77
CA THR A 27 -19.09 21.69 -2.39
C THR A 27 -18.22 20.95 -1.37
N LEU A 28 -17.99 19.65 -1.57
CA LEU A 28 -17.14 18.84 -0.66
C LEU A 28 -15.67 19.26 -0.68
N LEU A 29 -15.17 19.74 -1.82
CA LEU A 29 -13.77 20.15 -1.98
C LEU A 29 -13.48 21.57 -1.46
N THR A 30 -14.51 22.41 -1.26
CA THR A 30 -14.35 23.80 -0.82
C THR A 30 -13.63 23.93 0.54
N PRO A 31 -13.98 23.16 1.59
CA PRO A 31 -13.31 23.28 2.88
C PRO A 31 -11.93 22.60 2.94
N ILE A 32 -11.53 21.83 1.93
CA ILE A 32 -10.31 21.00 2.00
C ILE A 32 -9.05 21.86 1.90
N THR A 33 -8.32 21.94 3.01
CA THR A 33 -6.99 22.53 3.14
C THR A 33 -6.13 21.62 4.03
N PRO A 34 -4.78 21.75 4.02
CA PRO A 34 -3.94 20.95 4.92
C PRO A 34 -4.32 21.05 6.40
N GLN A 35 -4.87 22.20 6.83
CA GLN A 35 -5.26 22.47 8.22
C GLN A 35 -6.58 21.83 8.62
N THR A 36 -7.48 21.57 7.66
CA THR A 36 -8.78 20.92 7.93
C THR A 36 -8.69 19.40 7.93
N LEU A 37 -7.60 18.84 7.40
CA LEU A 37 -7.37 17.40 7.34
C LEU A 37 -6.59 16.90 8.56
N THR A 38 -6.71 15.60 8.85
CA THR A 38 -5.96 14.96 9.94
C THR A 38 -4.62 14.37 9.51
N LEU A 39 -4.12 14.74 8.31
CA LEU A 39 -2.88 14.21 7.72
C LEU A 39 -1.70 14.24 8.68
N THR A 40 -1.43 15.40 9.31
CA THR A 40 -0.32 15.53 10.25
C THR A 40 -0.45 14.56 11.42
N THR A 41 -1.65 14.47 12.00
CA THR A 41 -1.93 13.60 13.16
C THR A 41 -1.79 12.14 12.80
N ASP A 42 -2.41 11.72 11.69
CA ASP A 42 -2.47 10.31 11.28
C ASP A 42 -1.09 9.81 10.82
N ILE A 43 -0.37 10.59 10.00
CA ILE A 43 0.99 10.23 9.55
C ILE A 43 1.96 10.23 10.75
N THR A 44 1.86 11.22 11.65
CA THR A 44 2.70 11.24 12.86
C THR A 44 2.44 10.01 13.72
N HIS A 45 1.19 9.59 13.88
CA HIS A 45 0.86 8.38 14.63
C HIS A 45 1.46 7.13 13.96
N LEU A 46 1.27 6.97 12.65
CA LEU A 46 1.79 5.83 11.89
C LEU A 46 3.32 5.74 11.90
N THR A 47 4.02 6.88 11.97
CA THR A 47 5.49 6.97 11.85
C THR A 47 6.22 7.01 13.20
N LYS A 48 5.55 7.46 14.28
CA LYS A 48 6.17 7.63 15.62
C LYS A 48 5.69 6.61 16.64
N SER A 49 4.43 6.17 16.58
CA SER A 49 3.89 5.20 17.54
C SER A 49 4.38 3.78 17.27
N PHE A 50 4.75 3.48 16.02
CA PHE A 50 5.23 2.18 15.60
C PHE A 50 6.68 2.28 15.14
N LYS A 51 7.56 1.45 15.69
CA LYS A 51 8.97 1.37 15.26
C LYS A 51 9.07 0.99 13.77
N THR A 52 8.21 0.09 13.33
CA THR A 52 8.02 -0.39 11.96
C THR A 52 6.59 -0.92 11.88
N ARG A 53 6.00 -0.91 10.67
CA ARG A 53 4.71 -1.54 10.40
C ARG A 53 4.87 -2.89 9.67
N TYR A 54 6.02 -3.55 9.81
CA TYR A 54 6.33 -4.83 9.17
C TYR A 54 5.29 -5.91 9.47
N PHE A 55 4.81 -6.61 8.43
CA PHE A 55 3.64 -7.49 8.46
C PHE A 55 3.67 -8.67 9.45
N ARG A 56 4.87 -9.18 9.79
CA ARG A 56 5.04 -10.24 10.81
C ARG A 56 5.23 -9.71 12.22
N SER A 57 5.42 -8.41 12.39
CA SER A 57 5.71 -7.80 13.69
C SER A 57 4.43 -7.53 14.49
N LYS A 58 4.59 -7.44 15.82
CA LYS A 58 3.51 -6.99 16.72
C LYS A 58 3.06 -5.55 16.37
N SER A 59 4.00 -4.66 16.09
CA SER A 59 3.71 -3.26 15.73
C SER A 59 3.00 -3.12 14.39
N GLY A 60 3.30 -3.98 13.40
CA GLY A 60 2.53 -4.05 12.15
C GLY A 60 1.06 -4.41 12.40
N ARG A 61 0.79 -5.43 13.21
CA ARG A 61 -0.58 -5.78 13.62
C ARG A 61 -1.28 -4.64 14.36
N GLU A 62 -0.60 -3.99 15.29
CA GLU A 62 -1.14 -2.86 16.04
C GLU A 62 -1.45 -1.66 15.13
N ALA A 63 -0.64 -1.41 14.09
CA ALA A 63 -0.92 -0.38 13.08
C ALA A 63 -2.23 -0.66 12.32
N SER A 64 -2.47 -1.89 11.85
CA SER A 64 -3.74 -2.24 11.19
C SER A 64 -4.95 -2.12 12.13
N ILE A 65 -4.79 -2.51 13.39
CA ILE A 65 -5.84 -2.34 14.40
C ILE A 65 -6.13 -0.85 14.63
N TRP A 66 -5.09 -0.01 14.69
CA TRP A 66 -5.25 1.43 14.82
C TRP A 66 -6.01 2.03 13.61
N VAL A 67 -5.63 1.70 12.37
CA VAL A 67 -6.34 2.16 11.16
C VAL A 67 -7.82 1.73 11.21
N CYS A 68 -8.10 0.48 11.55
CA CYS A 68 -9.47 -0.03 11.70
C CYS A 68 -10.27 0.76 12.75
N ASN A 69 -9.69 1.01 13.91
CA ASN A 69 -10.34 1.78 14.97
C ASN A 69 -10.54 3.25 14.60
N ARG A 70 -9.58 3.85 13.88
CA ARG A 70 -9.68 5.23 13.39
C ARG A 70 -10.86 5.39 12.42
N LEU A 71 -11.02 4.46 11.47
CA LEU A 71 -12.15 4.45 10.53
C LEU A 71 -13.50 4.22 11.26
N LYS A 72 -13.53 3.34 12.27
CA LYS A 72 -14.74 3.14 13.10
C LYS A 72 -15.10 4.38 13.92
N SER A 73 -14.12 5.13 14.42
CA SER A 73 -14.37 6.38 15.16
C SER A 73 -15.03 7.40 14.25
N ILE A 74 -14.53 7.55 13.01
CA ILE A 74 -15.13 8.42 11.99
C ILE A 74 -16.61 8.08 11.75
N ILE A 75 -16.98 6.80 11.64
CA ILE A 75 -18.40 6.41 11.48
C ILE A 75 -19.22 6.80 12.72
N THR A 76 -18.68 6.57 13.91
CA THR A 76 -19.39 6.78 15.18
C THR A 76 -19.57 8.26 15.50
N GLU A 77 -18.54 9.08 15.28
CA GLU A 77 -18.55 10.53 15.51
C GLU A 77 -19.63 11.21 14.64
N ASN A 78 -19.74 10.81 13.36
CA ASN A 78 -20.77 11.33 12.46
C ASN A 78 -22.20 10.93 12.83
N SER A 79 -22.38 9.86 13.59
CA SER A 79 -23.73 9.42 14.02
C SER A 79 -24.31 10.29 15.15
N ASN A 80 -23.48 11.11 15.80
CA ASN A 80 -23.83 11.80 17.06
C ASN A 80 -24.10 13.32 16.91
N GLU A 81 -23.93 13.93 15.73
CA GLU A 81 -23.75 15.40 15.62
C GLU A 81 -24.87 16.23 14.98
N THR A 82 -26.11 15.76 14.89
CA THR A 82 -27.22 16.66 14.49
C THR A 82 -28.45 16.50 15.36
N GLY A 83 -28.78 17.57 16.10
CA GLY A 83 -30.04 17.79 16.83
C GLY A 83 -31.25 17.87 15.89
N GLY A 84 -31.51 16.77 15.18
CA GLY A 84 -32.51 16.65 14.12
C GLY A 84 -32.44 15.33 13.34
N GLY A 85 -32.04 14.21 13.98
CA GLY A 85 -32.06 12.87 13.41
C GLY A 85 -30.67 12.24 13.23
N VAL A 86 -30.59 10.92 13.44
CA VAL A 86 -29.37 10.12 13.23
C VAL A 86 -29.12 10.00 11.72
N ILE A 87 -28.04 10.59 11.22
CA ILE A 87 -27.57 10.38 9.85
C ILE A 87 -26.88 9.00 9.80
N ASN A 88 -27.64 7.96 9.43
CA ASN A 88 -27.09 6.62 9.23
C ASN A 88 -26.43 6.54 7.85
N VAL A 89 -25.13 6.80 7.76
CA VAL A 89 -24.34 6.40 6.58
C VAL A 89 -24.17 4.88 6.63
N ASN A 90 -24.55 4.17 5.56
CA ASN A 90 -24.42 2.72 5.48
C ASN A 90 -22.93 2.33 5.28
N ALA A 91 -22.15 2.46 6.35
CA ALA A 91 -20.72 2.23 6.36
C ALA A 91 -20.31 1.14 7.37
N SER A 92 -19.27 0.39 7.04
CA SER A 92 -18.71 -0.67 7.88
C SER A 92 -17.20 -0.76 7.72
N VAL A 93 -16.51 -1.29 8.74
CA VAL A 93 -15.05 -1.51 8.72
C VAL A 93 -14.75 -2.89 9.28
N GLU A 94 -13.99 -3.69 8.52
CA GLU A 94 -13.61 -5.05 8.88
C GLU A 94 -12.10 -5.29 8.72
N LEU A 95 -11.58 -6.22 9.50
CA LEU A 95 -10.22 -6.74 9.34
C LEU A 95 -10.27 -7.95 8.41
N PHE A 96 -9.37 -7.99 7.43
CA PHE A 96 -9.13 -9.16 6.60
C PHE A 96 -7.89 -9.89 7.12
N ASN A 97 -8.08 -11.08 7.67
CA ASN A 97 -6.99 -11.86 8.26
C ASN A 97 -6.21 -12.63 7.19
N HIS A 98 -4.90 -12.71 7.39
CA HIS A 98 -3.96 -13.46 6.55
C HIS A 98 -3.28 -14.58 7.36
N SER A 99 -2.39 -15.34 6.74
CA SER A 99 -1.57 -16.34 7.44
C SER A 99 -0.43 -15.73 8.28
N TRP A 100 -0.37 -14.41 8.41
CA TRP A 100 0.61 -13.65 9.19
C TRP A 100 -0.06 -12.71 10.19
N ALA A 101 0.73 -12.00 11.00
CA ALA A 101 0.24 -11.26 12.16
C ALA A 101 -0.60 -10.02 11.81
N GLN A 102 -0.16 -9.24 10.82
CA GLN A 102 -0.84 -8.01 10.39
C GLN A 102 -2.02 -8.32 9.45
N PRO A 103 -3.27 -7.96 9.81
CA PRO A 103 -4.40 -8.03 8.89
C PRO A 103 -4.40 -6.84 7.91
N SER A 104 -5.05 -6.99 6.77
CA SER A 104 -5.49 -5.85 5.96
C SER A 104 -6.77 -5.23 6.55
N VAL A 105 -7.09 -3.98 6.24
CA VAL A 105 -8.30 -3.29 6.69
C VAL A 105 -9.16 -2.92 5.48
N ILE A 106 -10.46 -3.19 5.56
CA ILE A 106 -11.42 -2.85 4.51
C ILE A 106 -12.55 -2.03 5.14
N ALA A 107 -12.65 -0.76 4.75
CA ALA A 107 -13.83 0.05 5.01
C ALA A 107 -14.73 0.09 3.77
N LYS A 108 -16.04 0.11 3.99
CA LYS A 108 -17.05 0.04 2.93
C LYS A 108 -18.13 1.07 3.19
N VAL A 109 -18.45 1.87 2.17
CA VAL A 109 -19.65 2.71 2.09
C VAL A 109 -20.56 2.06 1.05
N VAL A 110 -21.63 1.45 1.54
CA VAL A 110 -22.53 0.63 0.74
C VAL A 110 -23.42 1.55 -0.10
N GLY A 111 -23.32 1.40 -1.42
CA GLY A 111 -24.22 2.05 -2.36
C GLY A 111 -25.57 1.33 -2.46
N GLY A 112 -26.47 1.88 -3.28
CA GLY A 112 -27.73 1.24 -3.61
C GLY A 112 -27.59 -0.14 -4.26
N SER A 113 -28.71 -0.85 -4.39
CA SER A 113 -28.82 -2.10 -5.14
C SER A 113 -29.88 -1.96 -6.22
N ASP A 114 -29.64 -2.51 -7.41
CA ASP A 114 -30.70 -2.61 -8.41
C ASP A 114 -31.63 -3.76 -8.04
N THR A 115 -32.89 -3.42 -7.79
CA THR A 115 -33.99 -4.37 -7.67
C THR A 115 -34.75 -4.40 -8.98
N VAL A 116 -34.69 -5.53 -9.68
CA VAL A 116 -35.63 -5.79 -10.78
C VAL A 116 -36.89 -6.37 -10.17
N ASN A 117 -38.04 -5.72 -10.41
CA ASN A 117 -39.36 -6.18 -9.97
C ASN A 117 -39.82 -7.39 -10.80
N THR A 118 -39.15 -8.52 -10.62
CA THR A 118 -39.60 -9.84 -11.04
C THR A 118 -40.19 -10.60 -9.84
N HIS A 119 -40.88 -11.71 -10.09
CA HIS A 119 -41.30 -12.63 -9.04
C HIS A 119 -40.62 -13.99 -9.24
N PRO A 120 -39.61 -14.34 -8.41
CA PRO A 120 -39.02 -13.58 -7.30
C PRO A 120 -38.15 -12.38 -7.76
N PRO A 121 -37.95 -11.35 -6.92
CA PRO A 121 -37.09 -10.21 -7.27
C PRO A 121 -35.65 -10.66 -7.46
N ILE A 122 -35.02 -10.18 -8.53
CA ILE A 122 -33.61 -10.45 -8.81
C ILE A 122 -32.79 -9.23 -8.35
N TYR A 123 -31.86 -9.48 -7.43
CA TYR A 123 -30.94 -8.48 -6.91
C TYR A 123 -29.63 -8.50 -7.71
N PHE A 124 -29.30 -7.37 -8.34
CA PHE A 124 -28.00 -7.20 -8.96
C PHE A 124 -27.13 -6.33 -8.04
N PRO A 125 -26.04 -6.88 -7.45
CA PRO A 125 -25.12 -6.05 -6.69
C PRO A 125 -24.47 -5.05 -7.65
N ARG A 126 -24.60 -3.76 -7.32
CA ARG A 126 -23.90 -2.67 -8.01
C ARG A 126 -22.37 -2.85 -7.85
N PRO A 127 -21.56 -2.39 -8.81
CA PRO A 127 -20.12 -2.58 -8.76
C PRO A 127 -19.45 -1.90 -7.57
N ARG A 128 -18.25 -2.40 -7.27
CA ARG A 128 -17.34 -1.84 -6.28
C ARG A 128 -16.29 -0.94 -6.92
N LEU A 129 -16.04 0.17 -6.26
CA LEU A 129 -14.99 1.14 -6.55
C LEU A 129 -14.01 1.06 -5.38
N ILE A 130 -12.73 0.81 -5.63
CA ILE A 130 -11.75 0.60 -4.56
C ILE A 130 -10.70 1.71 -4.63
N LEU A 131 -10.57 2.50 -3.56
CA LEU A 131 -9.37 3.28 -3.28
C LEU A 131 -8.48 2.46 -2.35
N SER A 132 -7.18 2.40 -2.60
CA SER A 132 -6.28 1.61 -1.79
C SER A 132 -4.92 2.25 -1.50
N SER A 133 -4.28 1.77 -0.43
CA SER A 133 -2.91 2.07 0.04
C SER A 133 -2.40 0.84 0.80
N HIS A 134 -1.12 0.79 1.15
CA HIS A 134 -0.61 -0.25 2.05
C HIS A 134 -0.22 0.29 3.43
N ILE A 135 -0.44 -0.53 4.46
CA ILE A 135 -0.21 -0.18 5.87
C ILE A 135 1.22 -0.49 6.26
N ASP A 136 1.81 -1.55 5.71
CA ASP A 136 3.12 -2.00 6.18
C ASP A 136 4.24 -1.03 5.81
N SER A 137 5.38 -1.24 6.47
CA SER A 137 6.63 -0.56 6.16
C SER A 137 7.76 -1.49 6.50
N LEU A 138 8.82 -1.44 5.70
CA LEU A 138 9.97 -2.31 5.86
C LEU A 138 11.26 -1.50 5.96
N ASN A 139 12.26 -2.02 6.66
CA ASN A 139 13.63 -1.52 6.55
C ASN A 139 14.48 -2.58 5.82
N LEU A 140 14.97 -2.29 4.62
CA LEU A 140 15.64 -3.30 3.77
C LEU A 140 16.91 -3.88 4.40
N TYR A 141 17.57 -3.15 5.31
CA TYR A 141 18.78 -3.65 5.97
C TYR A 141 18.45 -4.73 7.02
N LEU A 142 17.52 -4.45 7.93
CA LEU A 142 17.07 -5.37 8.97
C LEU A 142 15.60 -5.10 9.33
N PRO A 143 14.62 -5.74 8.66
CA PRO A 143 13.20 -5.40 8.78
C PRO A 143 12.63 -5.51 10.20
N LEU A 144 13.16 -6.43 11.02
CA LEU A 144 12.70 -6.65 12.40
C LEU A 144 13.40 -5.76 13.43
N PHE A 145 14.59 -5.23 13.11
CA PHE A 145 15.45 -4.58 14.10
C PHE A 145 15.59 -3.08 13.88
N PHE A 146 15.57 -2.62 12.64
CA PHE A 146 15.71 -1.19 12.36
C PHE A 146 14.36 -0.51 12.22
N PRO A 147 14.26 0.77 12.64
CA PRO A 147 13.07 1.55 12.41
C PRO A 147 12.77 1.68 10.91
N ALA A 148 11.48 1.60 10.59
CA ALA A 148 10.91 1.89 9.28
C ALA A 148 9.71 2.81 9.50
N PRO A 149 9.94 4.13 9.69
CA PRO A 149 8.83 5.05 9.92
C PRO A 149 7.88 5.07 8.71
N GLY A 150 8.37 4.90 7.48
CA GLY A 150 7.53 4.70 6.29
C GLY A 150 6.54 5.86 6.10
N ALA A 151 7.05 7.09 6.14
CA ALA A 151 6.22 8.30 6.12
C ALA A 151 5.66 8.57 4.73
N ASN A 152 6.52 8.56 3.70
CA ASN A 152 6.07 8.61 2.32
C ASN A 152 5.55 7.25 1.87
N ASP A 153 6.20 6.18 2.30
CA ASP A 153 5.98 4.79 1.89
C ASP A 153 5.47 3.90 3.07
N ASP A 154 4.17 3.72 3.26
CA ASP A 154 3.07 4.46 2.62
C ASP A 154 2.09 5.07 3.65
N ALA A 155 2.61 5.63 4.74
CA ALA A 155 1.75 6.38 5.67
C ALA A 155 1.06 7.57 4.98
N SER A 156 1.65 8.12 3.91
CA SER A 156 1.07 9.19 3.10
C SER A 156 -0.22 8.76 2.39
N GLY A 157 -0.22 7.61 1.70
CA GLY A 157 -1.41 7.02 1.10
C GLY A 157 -2.47 6.63 2.13
N VAL A 158 -2.07 5.98 3.23
CA VAL A 158 -2.98 5.60 4.32
C VAL A 158 -3.71 6.82 4.90
N ALA A 159 -2.98 7.89 5.22
CA ALA A 159 -3.58 9.10 5.78
C ALA A 159 -4.48 9.84 4.78
N ALA A 160 -4.12 9.83 3.49
CA ALA A 160 -4.98 10.38 2.45
C ALA A 160 -6.31 9.62 2.36
N LEU A 161 -6.27 8.28 2.36
CA LEU A 161 -7.49 7.47 2.32
C LEU A 161 -8.37 7.64 3.56
N ILE A 162 -7.78 7.73 4.76
CA ILE A 162 -8.53 8.05 6.00
C ILE A 162 -9.22 9.41 5.87
N SER A 163 -8.53 10.41 5.32
CA SER A 163 -9.08 11.76 5.11
C SER A 163 -10.23 11.76 4.09
N ILE A 164 -10.07 11.04 2.96
CA ILE A 164 -11.13 10.89 1.95
C ILE A 164 -12.35 10.21 2.56
N PHE A 165 -12.15 9.13 3.32
CA PHE A 165 -13.22 8.44 4.03
C PHE A 165 -13.94 9.38 4.99
N GLN A 166 -13.20 10.14 5.81
CA GLN A 166 -13.77 11.11 6.73
C GLN A 166 -14.65 12.14 6.02
N ILE A 167 -14.16 12.75 4.93
CA ILE A 167 -14.92 13.76 4.17
C ILE A 167 -16.23 13.19 3.63
N ILE A 168 -16.19 11.95 3.12
CA ILE A 168 -17.38 11.29 2.56
C ILE A 168 -18.39 10.94 3.65
N ILE A 169 -17.96 10.35 4.77
CA ILE A 169 -18.85 9.99 5.88
C ILE A 169 -19.43 11.23 6.56
N SER A 170 -18.65 12.31 6.68
CA SER A 170 -19.07 13.58 7.29
C SER A 170 -19.86 14.51 6.38
N SER A 171 -20.20 14.08 5.15
CA SER A 171 -21.01 14.87 4.23
C SER A 171 -22.41 15.18 4.80
N ASN A 172 -22.86 16.43 4.69
CA ASN A 172 -24.19 16.85 5.10
C ASN A 172 -24.84 17.71 4.00
N PRO A 173 -25.96 17.28 3.38
CA PRO A 173 -26.65 16.00 3.62
C PRO A 173 -25.79 14.78 3.22
N PRO A 174 -26.05 13.59 3.77
CA PRO A 174 -25.34 12.37 3.41
C PRO A 174 -25.48 12.05 1.92
N ILE A 175 -24.38 11.63 1.29
CA ILE A 175 -24.35 11.28 -0.14
C ILE A 175 -25.06 9.95 -0.37
N ASN A 176 -26.04 9.95 -1.28
CA ASN A 176 -26.69 8.73 -1.74
C ASN A 176 -25.88 8.08 -2.87
N PHE A 177 -24.96 7.18 -2.50
CA PHE A 177 -24.14 6.43 -3.44
C PHE A 177 -24.96 5.37 -4.20
N LYS A 178 -24.77 5.29 -5.53
CA LYS A 178 -25.31 4.19 -6.36
C LYS A 178 -24.39 2.97 -6.32
N ASN A 179 -23.09 3.19 -6.33
CA ASN A 179 -22.07 2.14 -6.35
C ASN A 179 -21.40 2.03 -4.98
N THR A 180 -20.92 0.83 -4.65
CA THR A 180 -20.24 0.63 -3.36
C THR A 180 -18.82 1.17 -3.45
N LEU A 181 -18.45 2.06 -2.52
CA LEU A 181 -17.08 2.55 -2.38
C LEU A 181 -16.39 1.76 -1.26
N GLU A 182 -15.21 1.22 -1.56
CA GLU A 182 -14.37 0.53 -0.57
C GLU A 182 -13.01 1.23 -0.45
N PHE A 183 -12.50 1.26 0.77
CA PHE A 183 -11.18 1.79 1.12
C PHE A 183 -10.37 0.64 1.68
N HIS A 184 -9.35 0.24 0.94
CA HIS A 184 -8.51 -0.90 1.29
C HIS A 184 -7.16 -0.42 1.78
N PHE A 185 -6.71 -1.03 2.87
CA PHE A 185 -5.42 -0.77 3.48
C PHE A 185 -4.73 -2.12 3.62
N TYR A 186 -3.83 -2.43 2.69
CA TYR A 186 -3.26 -3.77 2.57
C TYR A 186 -2.08 -3.98 3.52
N SER A 187 -1.94 -5.20 4.03
CA SER A 187 -0.72 -5.63 4.71
C SER A 187 0.24 -6.31 3.73
N ALA A 188 1.54 -6.36 4.06
CA ALA A 188 2.53 -7.15 3.34
C ALA A 188 2.72 -6.74 1.85
N GLU A 189 2.54 -5.46 1.52
CA GLU A 189 2.90 -4.91 0.20
C GLU A 189 4.38 -5.09 -0.05
N GLU A 190 5.17 -4.75 0.95
CA GLU A 190 6.63 -4.66 0.92
C GLU A 190 7.34 -6.00 0.67
N THR A 191 6.56 -7.09 0.67
CA THR A 191 7.00 -8.46 0.37
C THR A 191 6.51 -8.98 -0.99
N GLY A 192 5.97 -8.07 -1.80
CA GLY A 192 5.35 -8.33 -3.10
C GLY A 192 3.82 -8.43 -3.02
N PHE A 193 3.15 -7.43 -2.42
CA PHE A 193 1.69 -7.23 -2.48
C PHE A 193 0.88 -8.48 -2.10
N TRP A 194 1.31 -9.18 -1.04
CA TRP A 194 0.67 -10.41 -0.59
C TRP A 194 -0.72 -10.15 0.00
N GLY A 195 -0.90 -9.07 0.76
CA GLY A 195 -2.21 -8.75 1.33
C GLY A 195 -3.26 -8.45 0.26
N SER A 196 -2.94 -7.58 -0.70
CA SER A 196 -3.85 -7.33 -1.82
C SER A 196 -4.06 -8.57 -2.68
N THR A 197 -3.03 -9.40 -2.91
CA THR A 197 -3.18 -10.67 -3.62
C THR A 197 -4.20 -11.60 -2.95
N ASP A 198 -4.15 -11.74 -1.62
CA ASP A 198 -5.10 -12.54 -0.85
C ASP A 198 -6.53 -11.96 -0.92
N VAL A 199 -6.66 -10.63 -0.79
CA VAL A 199 -7.96 -9.94 -0.90
C VAL A 199 -8.58 -10.15 -2.27
N PHE A 200 -7.83 -9.89 -3.35
CA PHE A 200 -8.35 -10.06 -4.71
C PHE A 200 -8.58 -11.54 -5.08
N SER A 201 -7.78 -12.48 -4.53
CA SER A 201 -8.06 -13.92 -4.64
C SER A 201 -9.42 -14.26 -4.04
N SER A 202 -9.71 -13.73 -2.84
CA SER A 202 -10.98 -13.92 -2.15
C SER A 202 -12.14 -13.27 -2.92
N TYR A 203 -11.96 -12.05 -3.42
CA TYR A 203 -12.97 -11.34 -4.20
C TYR A 203 -13.29 -12.06 -5.51
N ASN A 204 -12.27 -12.58 -6.20
CA ASN A 204 -12.41 -13.39 -7.40
C ASN A 204 -13.20 -14.68 -7.12
N LYS A 205 -12.87 -15.42 -6.05
CA LYS A 205 -13.60 -16.62 -5.60
C LYS A 205 -15.05 -16.34 -5.23
N MET A 206 -15.33 -15.15 -4.68
CA MET A 206 -16.69 -14.69 -4.34
C MET A 206 -17.43 -14.05 -5.52
N HIS A 207 -16.84 -14.02 -6.72
CA HIS A 207 -17.41 -13.38 -7.90
C HIS A 207 -17.84 -11.91 -7.65
N ARG A 208 -17.01 -11.14 -6.94
CA ARG A 208 -17.25 -9.72 -6.70
C ARG A 208 -17.06 -8.92 -7.98
N ASP A 209 -18.04 -8.09 -8.31
CA ASP A 209 -17.94 -7.13 -9.41
C ASP A 209 -17.17 -5.89 -8.97
N ILE A 210 -15.97 -5.68 -9.52
CA ILE A 210 -15.12 -4.53 -9.26
C ILE A 210 -15.00 -3.74 -10.55
N HIS A 211 -15.41 -2.48 -10.51
CA HIS A 211 -15.31 -1.58 -11.65
C HIS A 211 -13.87 -1.08 -11.82
N SER A 212 -13.24 -0.64 -10.74
CA SER A 212 -11.89 -0.08 -10.76
C SER A 212 -11.25 -0.07 -9.38
N VAL A 213 -9.93 -0.27 -9.36
CA VAL A 213 -9.07 -0.17 -8.19
C VAL A 213 -8.05 0.92 -8.45
N LEU A 214 -7.94 1.89 -7.56
CA LEU A 214 -6.96 2.97 -7.63
C LEU A 214 -6.10 2.97 -6.37
N GLN A 215 -4.81 2.66 -6.54
CA GLN A 215 -3.81 2.68 -5.48
C GLN A 215 -3.19 4.08 -5.38
N PHE A 216 -3.06 4.58 -4.16
CA PHE A 216 -2.12 5.66 -3.81
C PHE A 216 -0.92 5.02 -3.13
N ASP A 217 0.26 5.31 -3.63
CA ASP A 217 1.50 4.80 -3.07
C ASP A 217 2.61 5.85 -3.26
N MET A 218 3.25 6.24 -2.17
CA MET A 218 4.29 7.27 -2.17
C MET A 218 3.79 8.60 -2.76
N ILE A 219 2.80 9.23 -2.13
CA ILE A 219 2.15 10.45 -2.65
C ILE A 219 2.58 11.75 -1.94
N GLY A 220 3.50 11.65 -0.98
CA GLY A 220 3.85 12.74 -0.07
C GLY A 220 5.14 13.49 -0.37
N ARG A 221 5.96 13.07 -1.34
CA ARG A 221 7.28 13.68 -1.58
C ARG A 221 7.40 14.18 -3.02
N ILE A 222 7.63 15.48 -3.21
CA ILE A 222 7.93 16.02 -4.55
C ILE A 222 9.30 15.49 -5.00
N PRO A 223 9.39 14.64 -6.05
CA PRO A 223 10.68 14.17 -6.53
C PRO A 223 11.55 15.35 -6.95
N LEU A 224 12.84 15.29 -6.64
CA LEU A 224 13.80 16.19 -7.28
C LEU A 224 13.84 15.81 -8.78
N THR A 225 13.84 16.76 -9.72
CA THR A 225 13.88 16.46 -11.17
C THR A 225 15.31 16.47 -11.70
N ASN A 226 15.62 15.64 -12.72
CA ASN A 226 17.00 15.43 -13.21
C ASN A 226 17.60 16.65 -13.91
N ASN A 227 16.83 17.72 -14.02
CA ASN A 227 17.33 19.03 -14.37
C ASN A 227 18.16 19.60 -13.21
N LYS A 228 19.41 19.11 -13.10
CA LYS A 228 20.52 20.05 -13.00
C LYS A 228 20.43 20.96 -14.22
N GLN A 229 19.57 21.99 -14.17
CA GLN A 229 19.83 23.19 -14.93
C GLN A 229 21.13 23.75 -14.36
N LYS A 230 22.26 23.24 -14.88
CA LYS A 230 23.57 23.85 -14.73
C LYS A 230 23.40 25.31 -15.13
N GLY A 231 23.35 26.21 -14.16
CA GLY A 231 23.37 27.66 -14.41
C GLY A 231 22.27 28.51 -13.76
N SER A 232 21.38 27.97 -12.93
CA SER A 232 20.50 28.82 -12.11
C SER A 232 20.52 28.34 -10.66
N ASP A 233 21.41 28.90 -9.86
CA ASP A 233 21.58 28.66 -8.43
C ASP A 233 20.39 29.15 -7.57
N ASN A 234 19.19 29.29 -8.15
CA ASN A 234 18.01 29.79 -7.44
C ASN A 234 16.67 29.36 -8.07
N TYR A 235 16.58 28.20 -8.74
CA TYR A 235 15.27 27.59 -8.98
C TYR A 235 14.79 26.93 -7.68
N ASP A 236 14.23 27.78 -6.83
CA ASP A 236 13.72 27.53 -5.49
C ASP A 236 13.00 26.18 -5.40
N ILE A 237 13.59 25.24 -4.65
CA ILE A 237 12.99 23.93 -4.36
C ILE A 237 11.60 24.13 -3.69
N GLN A 238 11.36 25.26 -3.02
CA GLN A 238 10.08 25.62 -2.42
C GLN A 238 9.02 26.12 -3.43
N LYS A 239 9.38 26.39 -4.69
CA LYS A 239 8.44 26.81 -5.75
C LYS A 239 7.96 25.70 -6.66
N ARG A 240 8.52 24.49 -6.54
CA ARG A 240 8.07 23.36 -7.37
C ARG A 240 6.74 22.87 -6.82
N LYS A 241 5.69 22.95 -7.64
CA LYS A 241 4.44 22.23 -7.38
C LYS A 241 4.67 20.75 -7.71
N GLY A 242 4.17 19.86 -6.85
CA GLY A 242 4.15 18.43 -7.16
C GLY A 242 3.25 18.12 -8.35
N GLU A 243 3.32 16.89 -8.84
CA GLU A 243 2.52 16.38 -9.95
C GLU A 243 1.91 15.03 -9.55
N ILE A 244 0.75 14.70 -10.11
CA ILE A 244 0.14 13.37 -9.99
C ILE A 244 0.78 12.48 -11.05
N GLY A 245 1.67 11.59 -10.63
CA GLY A 245 2.22 10.53 -11.47
C GLY A 245 1.17 9.47 -11.74
N ILE A 246 0.87 9.22 -13.01
CA ILE A 246 -0.04 8.14 -13.44
C ILE A 246 0.82 7.00 -13.99
N VAL A 247 0.82 5.86 -13.31
CA VAL A 247 1.53 4.67 -13.77
C VAL A 247 0.73 3.99 -14.88
N ASN A 248 1.33 3.87 -16.05
CA ASN A 248 0.63 3.44 -17.27
C ASN A 248 0.74 1.94 -17.55
N ASP A 249 1.56 1.20 -16.81
CA ASP A 249 1.73 -0.24 -16.98
C ASP A 249 0.38 -0.96 -16.80
N PHE A 250 -0.18 -1.45 -17.92
CA PHE A 250 -1.46 -2.17 -17.98
C PHE A 250 -2.69 -1.36 -17.51
N LEU A 251 -2.60 -0.03 -17.45
CA LEU A 251 -3.73 0.85 -17.16
C LEU A 251 -4.69 0.89 -18.34
N ASP A 252 -5.99 0.71 -18.09
CA ASP A 252 -7.02 0.87 -19.12
C ASP A 252 -7.08 2.33 -19.60
N GLU A 253 -7.12 2.55 -20.91
CA GLU A 253 -7.11 3.89 -21.51
C GLU A 253 -8.32 4.74 -21.09
N GLY A 254 -9.51 4.14 -20.95
CA GLY A 254 -10.69 4.83 -20.43
C GLY A 254 -10.50 5.25 -18.97
N PHE A 255 -9.87 4.38 -18.17
CA PHE A 255 -9.51 4.69 -16.79
C PHE A 255 -8.52 5.86 -16.73
N LYS A 256 -7.47 5.81 -17.56
CA LYS A 256 -6.46 6.87 -17.68
C LYS A 256 -7.11 8.20 -18.06
N THR A 257 -7.97 8.22 -19.08
CA THR A 257 -8.70 9.43 -19.48
C THR A 257 -9.52 9.99 -18.33
N TYR A 258 -10.21 9.13 -17.58
CA TYR A 258 -11.01 9.55 -16.43
C TYR A 258 -10.17 10.11 -15.28
N ILE A 259 -9.02 9.49 -14.98
CA ILE A 259 -8.05 10.02 -14.01
C ILE A 259 -7.59 11.42 -14.43
N LYS A 260 -7.18 11.61 -15.70
CA LYS A 260 -6.74 12.92 -16.20
C LYS A 260 -7.86 13.97 -16.15
N LEU A 261 -9.10 13.58 -16.44
CA LEU A 261 -10.28 14.44 -16.32
C LEU A 261 -10.50 14.92 -14.88
N ILE A 262 -10.48 13.99 -13.91
CA ILE A 262 -10.67 14.30 -12.48
C ILE A 262 -9.55 15.21 -11.97
N ALA A 263 -8.30 14.89 -12.31
CA ALA A 263 -7.15 15.70 -11.91
C ALA A 263 -7.25 17.13 -12.46
N GLY A 264 -7.55 17.29 -13.75
CA GLY A 264 -7.64 18.61 -14.39
C GLY A 264 -8.78 19.49 -13.86
N GLU A 265 -9.89 18.90 -13.43
CA GLU A 265 -11.05 19.66 -12.94
C GLU A 265 -10.96 19.99 -11.42
N TYR A 266 -10.36 19.11 -10.61
CA TYR A 266 -10.52 19.18 -9.15
C TYR A 266 -9.23 19.36 -8.35
N THR A 267 -8.07 19.30 -8.99
CA THR A 267 -6.77 19.48 -8.34
C THR A 267 -6.05 20.73 -8.84
N GLY A 268 -5.16 21.27 -8.02
CA GLY A 268 -4.31 22.42 -8.33
C GLY A 268 -2.97 22.05 -8.97
N ILE A 269 -2.77 20.78 -9.33
CA ILE A 269 -1.51 20.22 -9.83
C ILE A 269 -1.70 19.45 -11.14
N ASN A 270 -0.63 19.35 -11.92
CA ASN A 270 -0.65 18.66 -13.20
C ASN A 270 -0.56 17.13 -13.04
N THR A 271 -0.93 16.42 -14.10
CA THR A 271 -0.64 14.98 -14.22
C THR A 271 0.60 14.76 -15.06
N VAL A 272 1.32 13.69 -14.76
CA VAL A 272 2.48 13.24 -15.54
C VAL A 272 2.42 11.74 -15.75
N ASP A 273 2.65 11.30 -16.99
CA ASP A 273 2.70 9.87 -17.30
C ASP A 273 4.07 9.31 -16.85
N THR A 274 4.04 8.18 -16.15
CA THR A 274 5.20 7.44 -15.64
C THR A 274 5.01 5.94 -15.81
N TYR A 275 6.09 5.18 -15.64
CA TYR A 275 6.13 3.73 -15.77
C TYR A 275 6.99 3.10 -14.67
N CYS A 276 6.52 1.99 -14.13
CA CYS A 276 7.27 1.10 -13.26
C CYS A 276 8.09 0.09 -14.07
N GLY A 277 7.53 -0.46 -15.15
CA GLY A 277 8.12 -1.56 -15.91
C GLY A 277 8.08 -2.93 -15.22
N TYR A 278 7.41 -3.04 -14.05
CA TYR A 278 7.14 -4.29 -13.32
C TYR A 278 5.91 -4.12 -12.41
N ALA A 279 5.49 -5.19 -11.72
CA ALA A 279 4.46 -5.16 -10.67
C ALA A 279 4.93 -4.31 -9.46
N CYS A 280 4.64 -3.01 -9.45
CA CYS A 280 5.26 -2.11 -8.48
C CYS A 280 4.48 -1.86 -7.20
N SER A 281 3.16 -2.14 -7.16
CA SER A 281 2.34 -1.96 -5.96
C SER A 281 1.03 -2.76 -6.07
N ASP A 282 0.13 -2.66 -5.09
CA ASP A 282 -1.09 -3.47 -4.93
C ASP A 282 -2.08 -3.42 -6.10
N HIS A 283 -2.09 -2.34 -6.90
CA HIS A 283 -2.88 -2.27 -8.14
C HIS A 283 -2.58 -3.45 -9.10
N ALA A 284 -1.36 -3.98 -9.07
CA ALA A 284 -0.94 -5.15 -9.83
C ALA A 284 -1.76 -6.40 -9.46
N SER A 285 -2.11 -6.56 -8.18
CA SER A 285 -2.96 -7.66 -7.70
C SER A 285 -4.35 -7.61 -8.32
N ALA A 286 -4.92 -6.41 -8.49
CA ALA A 286 -6.21 -6.25 -9.19
C ALA A 286 -6.10 -6.66 -10.67
N ILE A 287 -5.06 -6.18 -11.37
CA ILE A 287 -4.80 -6.48 -12.78
C ILE A 287 -4.63 -7.99 -13.01
N ARG A 288 -3.92 -8.68 -12.12
CA ARG A 288 -3.74 -10.15 -12.17
C ARG A 288 -5.07 -10.90 -12.23
N TYR A 289 -6.06 -10.47 -11.46
CA TYR A 289 -7.40 -11.07 -11.42
C TYR A 289 -8.37 -10.48 -12.46
N GLY A 290 -7.86 -9.69 -13.41
CA GLY A 290 -8.65 -9.10 -14.50
C GLY A 290 -9.48 -7.88 -14.08
N TYR A 291 -9.16 -7.25 -12.95
CA TYR A 291 -9.82 -6.01 -12.55
C TYR A 291 -9.01 -4.80 -13.04
N PRO A 292 -9.67 -3.71 -13.49
CA PRO A 292 -8.98 -2.47 -13.86
C PRO A 292 -8.26 -1.87 -12.65
N GLY A 293 -6.93 -1.94 -12.65
CA GLY A 293 -6.07 -1.37 -11.61
C GLY A 293 -5.29 -0.16 -12.14
N GLY A 294 -5.20 0.88 -11.32
CA GLY A 294 -4.34 2.04 -11.56
C GLY A 294 -3.55 2.40 -10.31
N LEU A 295 -2.40 3.04 -10.49
CA LEU A 295 -1.55 3.55 -9.42
C LEU A 295 -1.23 5.02 -9.65
N LEU A 296 -1.44 5.82 -8.61
CA LEU A 296 -0.97 7.20 -8.54
C LEU A 296 0.14 7.35 -7.50
N THR A 297 1.15 8.13 -7.86
CA THR A 297 2.33 8.44 -7.04
C THR A 297 2.69 9.91 -7.18
N SER A 298 3.54 10.45 -6.30
CA SER A 298 4.03 11.82 -6.43
C SER A 298 5.08 11.92 -7.54
N GLY A 299 4.70 12.45 -8.71
CA GLY A 299 5.58 12.69 -9.85
C GLY A 299 6.00 11.43 -10.61
N LYS A 300 7.12 11.50 -11.33
CA LYS A 300 7.64 10.38 -12.13
C LYS A 300 8.45 9.41 -11.27
N LEU A 301 8.11 8.12 -11.32
CA LEU A 301 8.88 7.07 -10.64
C LEU A 301 10.30 6.94 -11.19
N GLU A 302 10.49 7.18 -12.48
CA GLU A 302 11.81 7.16 -13.12
C GLU A 302 12.73 8.25 -12.56
N ASP A 303 12.16 9.37 -12.07
CA ASP A 303 12.93 10.43 -11.41
C ASP A 303 13.29 10.07 -9.96
N VAL A 304 12.52 9.21 -9.29
CA VAL A 304 12.77 8.72 -7.92
C VAL A 304 13.81 7.59 -7.93
N MET A 305 13.63 6.58 -8.80
CA MET A 305 14.48 5.39 -8.86
C MET A 305 15.92 5.66 -9.32
N ALA A 306 16.17 6.81 -9.95
CA ALA A 306 17.47 7.17 -10.49
C ALA A 306 18.41 7.86 -9.47
N ARG A 307 18.06 7.93 -8.18
CA ARG A 307 18.72 8.86 -7.25
C ARG A 307 19.19 8.28 -5.91
N GLU A 308 20.22 8.94 -5.39
CA GLU A 308 20.78 8.70 -4.05
C GLU A 308 19.96 9.32 -2.91
N ASP A 309 18.97 10.17 -3.19
CA ASP A 309 18.13 10.83 -2.17
C ASP A 309 16.81 10.11 -1.86
N ASP A 310 16.54 9.00 -2.54
CA ASP A 310 15.47 8.09 -2.15
C ASP A 310 15.83 7.42 -0.82
N VAL A 311 14.95 7.61 0.16
CA VAL A 311 15.10 7.11 1.52
C VAL A 311 14.00 6.12 1.90
N SER A 312 13.17 5.73 0.92
CA SER A 312 12.17 4.68 1.08
C SER A 312 12.84 3.40 1.57
N HIS A 313 12.11 2.62 2.37
CA HIS A 313 12.63 1.46 3.09
C HIS A 313 13.82 1.71 4.03
N THR A 314 14.00 2.94 4.52
CA THR A 314 15.01 3.28 5.52
C THR A 314 14.41 3.97 6.74
N ARG A 315 15.23 4.19 7.78
CA ARG A 315 14.83 4.98 8.95
C ARG A 315 14.64 6.47 8.67
N TYR A 316 15.03 6.94 7.49
CA TYR A 316 15.01 8.34 7.11
C TYR A 316 13.78 8.73 6.29
N ASP A 317 12.90 7.78 5.94
CA ASP A 317 11.59 8.10 5.38
C ASP A 317 10.67 8.62 6.51
N THR A 318 10.77 9.92 6.77
CA THR A 318 10.17 10.61 7.92
C THR A 318 9.29 11.79 7.51
N MET A 319 8.36 12.15 8.39
CA MET A 319 7.34 13.20 8.18
C MET A 319 7.90 14.55 7.70
N ASP A 320 9.10 14.94 8.14
CA ASP A 320 9.77 16.20 7.76
C ASP A 320 10.15 16.27 6.28
N ARG A 321 10.03 15.17 5.55
CA ARG A 321 10.29 15.08 4.11
C ARG A 321 9.02 15.17 3.25
N LEU A 322 7.85 15.26 3.89
CA LEU A 322 6.58 15.28 3.19
C LEU A 322 6.11 16.70 2.89
N ASP A 323 5.46 16.85 1.75
CA ASP A 323 4.67 18.02 1.39
C ASP A 323 3.19 17.73 1.64
N LEU A 324 2.64 18.28 2.71
CA LEU A 324 1.24 18.07 3.08
C LEU A 324 0.27 18.74 2.09
N SER A 325 0.71 19.78 1.38
CA SER A 325 -0.11 20.41 0.34
C SER A 325 -0.25 19.45 -0.86
N LEU A 326 0.83 18.73 -1.20
CA LEU A 326 0.77 17.68 -2.21
C LEU A 326 -0.21 16.57 -1.82
N ILE A 327 -0.09 16.01 -0.62
CA ILE A 327 -1.01 14.95 -0.13
C ILE A 327 -2.46 15.47 -0.13
N THR A 328 -2.66 16.74 0.21
CA THR A 328 -4.00 17.38 0.17
C THR A 328 -4.58 17.37 -1.25
N GLU A 329 -3.78 17.58 -2.31
CA GLU A 329 -4.26 17.46 -3.69
C GLU A 329 -4.67 16.02 -4.05
N PHE A 330 -3.97 15.01 -3.55
CA PHE A 330 -4.39 13.61 -3.69
C PHE A 330 -5.68 13.32 -2.94
N VAL A 331 -5.90 13.92 -1.76
CA VAL A 331 -7.18 13.83 -1.05
C VAL A 331 -8.30 14.45 -1.88
N ARG A 332 -8.08 15.64 -2.45
CA ARG A 332 -9.06 16.28 -3.34
C ARG A 332 -9.39 15.41 -4.56
N PHE A 333 -8.36 14.85 -5.19
CA PHE A 333 -8.50 13.88 -6.27
C PHE A 333 -9.35 12.68 -5.85
N GLY A 334 -9.02 12.04 -4.72
CA GLY A 334 -9.68 10.83 -4.25
C GLY A 334 -11.14 11.04 -3.87
N VAL A 335 -11.47 12.18 -3.26
CA VAL A 335 -12.87 12.58 -3.01
C VAL A 335 -13.62 12.74 -4.33
N ALA A 336 -13.04 13.47 -5.30
CA ALA A 336 -13.68 13.68 -6.60
C ALA A 336 -13.88 12.37 -7.38
N TRP A 337 -12.88 11.49 -7.39
CA TRP A 337 -12.95 10.18 -8.01
C TRP A 337 -14.02 9.28 -7.36
N GLY A 338 -13.99 9.18 -6.03
CA GLY A 338 -14.91 8.32 -5.26
C GLY A 338 -16.36 8.79 -5.34
N VAL A 339 -16.59 10.10 -5.22
CA VAL A 339 -17.93 10.70 -5.35
C VAL A 339 -18.43 10.63 -6.80
N GLY A 340 -17.57 10.99 -7.76
CA GLY A 340 -17.90 11.00 -9.18
C GLY A 340 -18.37 9.65 -9.69
N LEU A 341 -17.58 8.59 -9.47
CA LEU A 341 -17.98 7.23 -9.84
C LEU A 341 -19.04 6.66 -8.89
N GLY A 342 -19.02 7.03 -7.62
CA GLY A 342 -19.94 6.50 -6.62
C GLY A 342 -21.41 6.84 -6.90
N VAL A 343 -21.70 8.02 -7.47
CA VAL A 343 -23.08 8.45 -7.82
C VAL A 343 -23.43 8.21 -9.30
N ALA A 344 -22.44 7.87 -10.13
CA ALA A 344 -22.63 7.61 -11.55
C ALA A 344 -23.42 6.32 -11.81
N ASP A 345 -24.19 6.29 -12.90
CA ASP A 345 -24.82 5.05 -13.35
C ASP A 345 -23.84 4.25 -14.22
N ILE A 346 -23.06 3.40 -13.58
CA ILE A 346 -22.05 2.53 -14.21
C ILE A 346 -22.53 1.08 -14.31
N SER A 347 -23.85 0.87 -14.29
CA SER A 347 -24.44 -0.47 -14.49
C SER A 347 -24.05 -1.02 -15.86
N ILE A 348 -23.71 -2.31 -15.89
CA ILE A 348 -23.37 -3.02 -17.12
C ILE A 348 -24.67 -3.22 -17.92
N ASP A 349 -24.73 -2.76 -19.16
CA ASP A 349 -25.83 -3.12 -20.08
C ASP A 349 -25.82 -4.66 -20.21
N ASN A 350 -26.87 -5.29 -19.68
CA ASN A 350 -26.99 -6.74 -19.49
C ASN A 350 -27.09 -7.55 -20.81
N ARG A 351 -26.63 -7.02 -21.94
CA ARG A 351 -26.61 -7.71 -23.24
C ARG A 351 -25.53 -8.78 -23.36
N GLY A 352 -24.67 -8.95 -22.34
CA GLY A 352 -23.50 -9.85 -22.41
C GLY A 352 -23.23 -10.74 -21.19
N GLY A 353 -24.10 -10.80 -20.18
CA GLY A 353 -24.06 -11.83 -19.12
C GLY A 353 -22.78 -11.98 -18.25
N GLY A 354 -21.77 -11.12 -18.37
CA GLY A 354 -20.48 -11.26 -17.69
C GLY A 354 -20.31 -10.31 -16.51
N ARG A 355 -20.21 -10.83 -15.29
CA ARG A 355 -19.64 -10.08 -14.15
C ARG A 355 -18.15 -9.82 -14.41
N ARG A 356 -17.61 -8.64 -14.08
CA ARG A 356 -16.15 -8.37 -14.21
C ARG A 356 -15.35 -9.25 -13.26
N GLY A 357 -14.18 -9.71 -13.67
CA GLY A 357 -13.27 -10.54 -12.86
C GLY A 357 -13.60 -12.03 -12.81
N TYR A 358 -14.12 -12.61 -13.88
CA TYR A 358 -14.60 -14.00 -13.90
C TYR A 358 -13.46 -15.02 -13.97
N LEU A 359 -13.13 -15.76 -12.89
CA LEU A 359 -12.23 -16.93 -12.90
C LEU A 359 -10.83 -16.73 -13.54
N CYS A 360 -10.40 -15.49 -13.73
CA CYS A 360 -9.10 -15.20 -14.30
C CYS A 360 -8.06 -15.13 -13.18
N ASP A 361 -7.12 -16.05 -13.17
CA ASP A 361 -5.79 -15.80 -12.62
C ASP A 361 -4.86 -15.79 -13.84
N ASN A 362 -4.61 -14.59 -14.38
CA ASN A 362 -3.75 -14.45 -15.57
C ASN A 362 -2.28 -14.75 -15.23
N GLY A 363 -1.99 -15.07 -13.96
CA GLY A 363 -0.66 -14.93 -13.42
C GLY A 363 -0.18 -13.48 -13.57
N TYR A 364 1.09 -13.30 -13.29
CA TYR A 364 1.79 -12.10 -13.70
C TYR A 364 2.50 -12.42 -15.02
N PRO A 365 2.41 -11.57 -16.06
CA PRO A 365 3.12 -11.80 -17.32
C PRO A 365 4.62 -12.06 -17.07
N ASP A 366 5.24 -12.89 -17.91
CA ASP A 366 6.69 -13.07 -17.85
C ASP A 366 7.39 -11.71 -18.03
N GLY A 367 8.27 -11.36 -17.09
CA GLY A 367 8.88 -10.02 -16.99
C GLY A 367 8.20 -9.08 -16.00
N PHE A 368 6.89 -9.19 -15.77
CA PHE A 368 6.14 -8.41 -14.77
C PHE A 368 6.60 -8.74 -13.33
N MET A 369 7.04 -9.99 -13.10
CA MET A 369 7.67 -10.47 -11.85
C MET A 369 9.20 -10.36 -11.84
N GLY A 370 9.84 -9.85 -12.91
CA GLY A 370 11.31 -9.80 -13.02
C GLY A 370 11.95 -9.03 -11.86
N GLY A 371 11.28 -7.97 -11.38
CA GLY A 371 11.64 -7.21 -10.18
C GLY A 371 11.19 -7.86 -8.87
N VAL A 372 10.06 -8.56 -8.84
CA VAL A 372 9.53 -9.24 -7.63
C VAL A 372 10.45 -10.38 -7.17
N ARG A 373 11.25 -10.97 -8.08
CA ARG A 373 12.34 -11.89 -7.69
C ARG A 373 13.42 -11.23 -6.82
N ARG A 374 13.61 -9.90 -6.88
CA ARG A 374 14.49 -9.17 -5.95
C ARG A 374 13.86 -9.03 -4.56
N PHE A 375 12.54 -8.85 -4.46
CA PHE A 375 11.80 -8.89 -3.19
C PHE A 375 11.61 -10.32 -2.67
N SER A 376 11.70 -11.34 -3.52
CA SER A 376 11.73 -12.75 -3.12
C SER A 376 12.96 -13.11 -2.27
N VAL A 377 13.99 -12.28 -2.24
CA VAL A 377 15.10 -12.41 -1.28
C VAL A 377 14.63 -12.11 0.15
N ALA A 378 13.57 -11.30 0.34
CA ALA A 378 12.89 -11.17 1.63
C ALA A 378 12.18 -12.46 2.07
N ARG A 379 11.86 -13.38 1.14
CA ARG A 379 11.43 -14.76 1.45
C ARG A 379 12.57 -15.58 2.07
N ALA A 380 13.83 -15.25 1.76
CA ALA A 380 15.03 -15.87 2.35
C ALA A 380 15.45 -15.21 3.68
N ALA A 381 14.89 -14.04 4.00
CA ALA A 381 15.06 -13.36 5.28
C ALA A 381 14.07 -13.83 6.37
N ASP A 382 13.47 -15.01 6.20
CA ASP A 382 12.82 -15.73 7.30
C ASP A 382 13.86 -15.97 8.43
N PRO A 383 13.56 -15.86 9.73
CA PRO A 383 14.51 -16.27 10.77
C PRO A 383 15.01 -17.71 10.59
N LEU A 384 14.26 -18.60 9.94
CA LEU A 384 14.74 -19.92 9.51
C LEU A 384 15.71 -19.84 8.32
N GLY A 385 15.49 -18.92 7.37
CA GLY A 385 16.35 -18.69 6.21
C GLY A 385 17.65 -17.95 6.56
N ILE A 386 17.59 -16.94 7.44
CA ILE A 386 18.74 -16.27 8.06
C ILE A 386 19.46 -17.25 8.98
N GLY A 387 18.74 -18.06 9.75
CA GLY A 387 19.31 -19.14 10.55
C GLY A 387 20.06 -20.14 9.68
N LEU A 388 19.47 -20.56 8.55
CA LEU A 388 20.12 -21.42 7.57
C LEU A 388 21.32 -20.73 6.92
N TRP A 389 21.24 -19.44 6.61
CA TRP A 389 22.33 -18.66 6.01
C TRP A 389 23.48 -18.45 6.99
N ILE A 390 23.21 -18.14 8.25
CA ILE A 390 24.21 -18.06 9.32
C ILE A 390 24.81 -19.44 9.56
N LEU A 391 24.01 -20.51 9.57
CA LEU A 391 24.51 -21.88 9.69
C LEU A 391 25.38 -22.24 8.48
N LEU A 392 24.96 -21.91 7.25
CA LEU A 392 25.74 -22.07 6.02
C LEU A 392 27.01 -21.25 6.05
N LEU A 393 26.99 -20.03 6.58
CA LEU A 393 28.14 -19.12 6.65
C LEU A 393 29.11 -19.57 7.75
N VAL A 394 28.61 -20.09 8.88
CA VAL A 394 29.41 -20.74 9.93
C VAL A 394 30.00 -22.06 9.44
N VAL A 395 29.24 -22.86 8.70
CA VAL A 395 29.70 -24.10 8.06
C VAL A 395 30.72 -23.78 6.96
N MET A 396 30.48 -22.77 6.13
CA MET A 396 31.41 -22.32 5.09
C MET A 396 32.66 -21.68 5.69
N LEU A 397 32.58 -20.93 6.79
CA LEU A 397 33.76 -20.42 7.52
C LEU A 397 34.48 -21.52 8.33
N GLY A 398 33.77 -22.59 8.70
CA GLY A 398 34.31 -23.77 9.37
C GLY A 398 34.98 -24.75 8.40
N ILE A 399 34.47 -24.85 7.16
CA ILE A 399 35.03 -25.65 6.07
C ILE A 399 36.11 -24.86 5.32
N ALA A 400 35.92 -23.56 5.12
CA ALA A 400 36.91 -22.65 4.55
C ALA A 400 37.80 -22.08 5.67
N ARG A 401 38.73 -22.90 6.17
CA ARG A 401 40.04 -22.37 6.57
C ARG A 401 41.13 -23.38 6.22
N PRO A 402 42.17 -22.99 5.46
CA PRO A 402 43.49 -23.43 5.84
C PRO A 402 43.73 -22.86 7.24
N TRP A 403 43.84 -23.75 8.21
CA TRP A 403 44.26 -23.43 9.56
C TRP A 403 45.74 -23.04 9.57
N GLU A 404 46.06 -21.82 9.14
CA GLU A 404 47.36 -21.21 9.43
C GLU A 404 47.16 -19.76 9.87
N GLU A 405 47.79 -19.44 11.01
CA GLU A 405 48.04 -18.10 11.54
C GLU A 405 46.93 -17.34 12.31
N VAL A 406 46.73 -17.74 13.58
CA VAL A 406 46.39 -16.77 14.65
C VAL A 406 47.28 -17.04 15.88
N PRO A 407 48.39 -16.28 16.07
CA PRO A 407 49.37 -16.51 17.15
C PRO A 407 48.82 -16.39 18.58
N ILE A 408 47.69 -15.69 18.76
CA ILE A 408 47.13 -15.36 20.07
C ILE A 408 46.39 -16.57 20.70
N ILE A 409 45.68 -17.36 19.90
CA ILE A 409 44.92 -18.53 20.40
C ILE A 409 45.86 -19.70 20.73
N MET A 410 46.99 -19.86 20.03
CA MET A 410 48.02 -20.85 20.39
C MET A 410 48.78 -20.50 21.67
N LYS A 411 48.81 -19.22 22.09
CA LYS A 411 49.45 -18.81 23.35
C LYS A 411 48.57 -19.14 24.56
N MET A 412 47.26 -18.96 24.45
CA MET A 412 46.29 -19.45 25.45
C MET A 412 46.21 -20.99 25.48
N GLY A 413 46.18 -21.64 24.31
CA GLY A 413 46.16 -23.10 24.23
C GLY A 413 47.43 -23.80 24.76
N ARG A 414 48.60 -23.13 24.73
CA ARG A 414 49.84 -23.63 25.35
C ARG A 414 49.90 -23.38 26.86
N MET A 415 49.28 -22.32 27.38
CA MET A 415 49.14 -22.10 28.82
C MET A 415 48.18 -23.11 29.46
N VAL A 416 47.02 -23.35 28.84
CA VAL A 416 46.05 -24.32 29.32
C VAL A 416 46.62 -25.74 29.27
N ARG A 417 47.35 -26.11 28.20
CA ARG A 417 48.05 -27.42 28.13
C ARG A 417 49.16 -27.60 29.18
N ARG A 418 49.86 -26.54 29.58
CA ARG A 418 50.86 -26.61 30.68
C ARG A 418 50.22 -26.71 32.06
N GLY A 419 49.05 -26.09 32.26
CA GLY A 419 48.26 -26.23 33.49
C GLY A 419 47.67 -27.63 33.65
N VAL A 420 47.13 -28.20 32.58
CA VAL A 420 46.53 -29.55 32.59
C VAL A 420 47.59 -30.65 32.73
N ARG A 421 48.79 -30.49 32.13
CA ARG A 421 49.88 -31.47 32.25
C ARG A 421 50.50 -31.53 33.66
N ARG A 422 50.54 -30.41 34.40
CA ARG A 422 50.93 -30.40 35.83
C ARG A 422 49.87 -31.03 36.74
N GLY A 423 48.58 -30.95 36.38
CA GLY A 423 47.52 -31.63 37.12
C GLY A 423 47.51 -33.15 36.92
N TYR A 424 47.85 -33.63 35.72
CA TYR A 424 47.88 -35.06 35.40
C TYR A 424 49.13 -35.79 35.93
N GLU A 425 50.31 -35.14 36.01
CA GLU A 425 51.51 -35.77 36.61
C GLU A 425 51.41 -35.96 38.14
N VAL A 426 50.56 -35.19 38.83
CA VAL A 426 50.31 -35.35 40.28
C VAL A 426 49.33 -36.49 40.57
N LEU A 427 48.48 -36.86 39.61
CA LEU A 427 47.49 -37.95 39.76
C LEU A 427 48.03 -39.32 39.32
N VAL A 428 49.05 -39.38 38.45
CA VAL A 428 49.64 -40.64 37.95
C VAL A 428 50.78 -41.17 38.85
N ARG A 429 51.22 -40.42 39.87
CA ARG A 429 52.30 -40.85 40.79
C ARG A 429 51.79 -41.49 42.09
N ARG A 430 50.53 -41.96 42.15
CA ARG A 430 49.90 -42.49 43.37
C ARG A 430 49.35 -43.92 43.30
N GLU A 431 49.60 -44.66 42.23
CA GLU A 431 49.26 -46.09 42.14
C GLU A 431 50.38 -46.85 41.43
N GLU A 432 51.29 -47.45 42.20
CA GLU A 432 51.66 -48.88 42.09
C GLU A 432 52.54 -49.30 43.29
N PRO A 433 52.46 -50.57 43.74
CA PRO A 433 52.85 -51.01 45.08
C PRO A 433 54.22 -51.71 45.14
N ASP A 434 54.94 -51.52 46.24
CA ASP A 434 55.44 -52.56 47.17
C ASP A 434 56.19 -51.91 48.34
#